data_AF-A0A7W8C5E8-F1
#
_entry.id   AF-A0A7W8C5E8-F1
#
_cell.length_a   1.000
_cell.length_b   1.000
_cell.length_c   1.000
_cell.angle_alpha   90.00
_cell.angle_beta   90.00
_cell.angle_gamma   90.00
#
_symmetry.space_group_name_H-M   'P 1'
#
loop_
_entity.id
_entity.type
_entity.pdbx_description
1 polymer ?
#
loop_
_entity_poly.entity_id
_entity_poly.type
_entity_poly.pdbx_seq_one_letter_code
_entity_poly.pdbx_strand_id
1 'polypeptide(L)'
;MQRLALVLLLVMLAALNGCAYGGYGVYDDQRLVDTISDDKALSTKIKTALMDESFTGGWSVSVYSFYRHVFLVGEVPADMQGKALTIARRYNPISVTPHWFTPATSDSNNMMLAARLRKDLIGTKGLSSSRIDTEVNAGRVVLLGVVKDDAEKQLAIQAARGVPGVTSVTSYLMLPQKLGQLGTGTTEQHDGAGLAGDGATADGGAGGMNTTPASSPSSSGSASGGSSGGLDSKDLP
;
A
#
# COMPACT_ATOMS: atom_id res chain seq x y z
N MET A 1 -41.26 -3.47 11.73
CA MET A 1 -40.78 -2.07 11.75
C MET A 1 -39.29 -1.96 12.11
N GLN A 2 -38.83 -2.46 13.27
CA GLN A 2 -37.42 -2.34 13.69
C GLN A 2 -36.39 -3.03 12.78
N ARG A 3 -36.70 -4.21 12.24
CA ARG A 3 -35.81 -4.92 11.30
C ARG A 3 -35.67 -4.20 9.94
N LEU A 4 -36.71 -3.48 9.50
CA LEU A 4 -36.68 -2.69 8.26
C LEU A 4 -35.88 -1.40 8.45
N ALA A 5 -36.02 -0.75 9.62
CA ALA A 5 -35.25 0.44 9.97
C ALA A 5 -33.74 0.15 10.10
N LEU A 6 -33.36 -1.01 10.61
CA LEU A 6 -31.96 -1.41 10.74
C LEU A 6 -31.31 -1.71 9.37
N VAL A 7 -32.07 -2.31 8.44
CA VAL A 7 -31.62 -2.53 7.06
C VAL A 7 -31.50 -1.20 6.30
N LEU A 8 -32.45 -0.28 6.46
CA LEU A 8 -32.38 1.06 5.86
C LEU A 8 -31.21 1.90 6.43
N LEU A 9 -30.92 1.79 7.73
CA LEU A 9 -29.79 2.45 8.38
C LEU A 9 -28.45 1.89 7.87
N LEU A 10 -28.34 0.57 7.68
CA LEU A 10 -27.15 -0.09 7.13
C LEU A 10 -26.94 0.24 5.65
N VAL A 11 -28.00 0.35 4.85
CA VAL A 11 -27.94 0.79 3.44
C VAL A 11 -27.53 2.26 3.33
N MET A 12 -27.98 3.13 4.25
CA MET A 12 -27.56 4.53 4.32
C MET A 12 -26.10 4.68 4.79
N LEU A 13 -25.63 3.88 5.75
CA LEU A 13 -24.22 3.88 6.19
C LEU A 13 -23.26 3.35 5.11
N ALA A 14 -23.71 2.43 4.25
CA ALA A 14 -22.97 1.98 3.08
C ALA A 14 -22.87 3.05 1.98
N ALA A 15 -23.83 3.98 1.90
CA ALA A 15 -23.77 5.13 0.99
C ALA A 15 -22.82 6.24 1.48
N LEU A 16 -22.55 6.30 2.79
CA LEU A 16 -21.66 7.30 3.41
C LEU A 16 -20.18 6.86 3.41
N ASN A 17 -19.92 5.56 3.43
CA ASN A 17 -18.56 4.99 3.40
C ASN A 17 -18.32 4.22 2.10
N GLY A 18 -18.20 4.95 1.00
CA GLY A 18 -17.64 4.42 -0.25
C GLY A 18 -18.65 3.92 -1.26
N CYS A 19 -19.21 4.86 -2.03
CA CYS A 19 -19.46 4.69 -3.47
C CYS A 19 -19.48 6.05 -4.19
N ALA A 20 -18.55 6.95 -3.86
CA ALA A 20 -18.00 7.86 -4.87
C ALA A 20 -16.84 7.14 -5.58
N TYR A 21 -17.06 5.88 -6.01
CA TYR A 21 -16.11 5.19 -6.87
C TYR A 21 -16.15 5.91 -8.20
N GLY A 22 -15.11 6.71 -8.45
CA GLY A 22 -14.91 7.37 -9.72
C GLY A 22 -15.10 6.36 -10.83
N GLY A 23 -16.14 6.58 -11.66
CA GLY A 23 -16.08 6.16 -13.04
C GLY A 23 -14.84 6.82 -13.62
N TYR A 24 -13.75 6.06 -13.64
CA TYR A 24 -12.52 6.45 -14.31
C TYR A 24 -12.92 6.92 -15.70
N GLY A 25 -12.41 8.08 -16.11
CA GLY A 25 -12.51 8.52 -17.50
C GLY A 25 -11.85 7.45 -18.36
N VAL A 26 -12.68 6.60 -18.96
CA VAL A 26 -12.31 5.54 -19.88
C VAL A 26 -11.90 6.21 -21.18
N TYR A 27 -10.63 6.55 -21.30
CA TYR A 27 -10.03 6.94 -22.57
C TYR A 27 -8.69 6.20 -22.73
N ASP A 28 -8.76 5.17 -23.58
CA ASP A 28 -7.73 4.58 -24.45
C ASP A 28 -6.65 3.57 -23.99
N ASP A 29 -6.52 3.14 -22.73
CA ASP A 29 -5.47 2.15 -22.41
C ASP A 29 -5.94 0.95 -21.57
N GLN A 30 -6.00 -0.22 -22.20
CA GLN A 30 -6.39 -1.49 -21.59
C GLN A 30 -5.45 -1.89 -20.44
N ARG A 31 -4.17 -1.48 -20.50
CA ARG A 31 -3.17 -1.76 -19.46
C ARG A 31 -3.30 -0.88 -18.22
N LEU A 32 -3.87 0.32 -18.36
CA LEU A 32 -4.22 1.16 -17.21
C LEU A 32 -5.36 0.52 -16.42
N VAL A 33 -6.30 -0.14 -17.09
CA VAL A 33 -7.40 -0.87 -16.43
C VAL A 33 -6.88 -2.03 -15.59
N ASP A 34 -5.93 -2.82 -16.12
CA ASP A 34 -5.34 -3.95 -15.39
C ASP A 34 -4.60 -3.47 -14.13
N THR A 35 -3.80 -2.39 -14.26
CA THR A 35 -3.07 -1.81 -13.12
C THR A 35 -4.03 -1.27 -12.04
N ILE A 36 -5.10 -0.57 -12.45
CA ILE A 36 -6.12 -0.05 -11.53
C ILE A 36 -6.87 -1.20 -10.82
N SER A 37 -7.17 -2.27 -11.55
CA SER A 37 -7.82 -3.46 -10.97
C SER A 37 -6.92 -4.15 -9.95
N ASP A 38 -5.63 -4.31 -10.28
CA ASP A 38 -4.63 -4.91 -9.39
C ASP A 38 -4.41 -4.07 -8.12
N ASP A 39 -4.29 -2.75 -8.26
CA ASP A 39 -4.16 -1.82 -7.14
C ASP A 39 -5.40 -1.86 -6.23
N LYS A 40 -6.60 -1.91 -6.82
CA LYS A 40 -7.84 -2.03 -6.06
C LYS A 40 -7.92 -3.36 -5.31
N ALA A 41 -7.53 -4.46 -5.96
CA ALA A 41 -7.48 -5.77 -5.32
C ALA A 41 -6.45 -5.80 -4.18
N LEU A 42 -5.28 -5.19 -4.38
CA LEU A 42 -4.23 -5.07 -3.37
C LEU A 42 -4.71 -4.26 -2.16
N SER A 43 -5.26 -3.06 -2.39
CA SER A 43 -5.85 -2.22 -1.33
C SER A 43 -6.94 -2.97 -0.56
N THR A 44 -7.84 -3.66 -1.27
CA THR A 44 -8.94 -4.42 -0.65
C THR A 44 -8.40 -5.55 0.24
N LYS A 45 -7.44 -6.34 -0.24
CA LYS A 45 -6.84 -7.43 0.55
C LYS A 45 -6.15 -6.92 1.81
N ILE A 46 -5.38 -5.83 1.69
CA ILE A 46 -4.72 -5.19 2.83
C ILE A 46 -5.78 -4.65 3.81
N LYS A 47 -6.81 -3.98 3.31
CA LYS A 47 -7.90 -3.45 4.14
C LYS A 47 -8.63 -4.56 4.90
N THR A 48 -8.96 -5.67 4.23
CA THR A 48 -9.56 -6.85 4.89
C THR A 48 -8.65 -7.39 5.99
N ALA A 49 -7.36 -7.57 5.72
CA ALA A 49 -6.41 -8.04 6.74
C ALA A 49 -6.23 -7.04 7.90
N LEU A 50 -6.36 -5.75 7.64
CA LEU A 50 -6.42 -4.68 8.63
C LEU A 50 -7.79 -4.54 9.29
N MET A 51 -8.78 -5.36 8.96
CA MET A 51 -10.08 -5.40 9.65
C MET A 51 -10.25 -6.69 10.46
N ASP A 52 -9.65 -7.80 10.01
CA ASP A 52 -9.73 -9.11 10.67
C ASP A 52 -9.01 -9.17 12.02
N GLU A 53 -7.99 -8.35 12.16
CA GLU A 53 -7.26 -8.19 13.41
C GLU A 53 -8.20 -7.53 14.44
N SER A 54 -8.30 -8.09 15.64
CA SER A 54 -9.29 -7.65 16.64
C SER A 54 -8.90 -6.28 17.21
N PHE A 55 -9.45 -5.23 16.62
CA PHE A 55 -9.12 -3.87 17.00
C PHE A 55 -10.11 -3.31 18.01
N THR A 56 -9.81 -3.50 19.29
CA THR A 56 -10.47 -2.78 20.37
C THR A 56 -9.90 -1.36 20.43
N GLY A 57 -10.59 -0.35 19.90
CA GLY A 57 -10.10 1.03 20.01
C GLY A 57 -10.61 2.07 19.02
N GLY A 58 -11.46 1.71 18.04
CA GLY A 58 -12.15 2.68 17.18
C GLY A 58 -11.24 3.49 16.25
N TRP A 59 -10.06 2.97 15.91
CA TRP A 59 -9.13 3.62 15.00
C TRP A 59 -9.58 3.42 13.54
N SER A 60 -9.34 4.41 12.69
CA SER A 60 -9.83 4.45 11.30
C SER A 60 -8.66 4.55 10.35
N VAL A 61 -8.50 3.53 9.49
CA VAL A 61 -7.46 3.50 8.45
C VAL A 61 -8.08 3.26 7.08
N SER A 62 -7.74 4.13 6.16
CA SER A 62 -7.97 3.96 4.72
C SER A 62 -6.72 3.40 4.07
N VAL A 63 -6.93 2.53 3.08
CA VAL A 63 -5.87 1.91 2.29
C VAL A 63 -6.04 2.33 0.85
N TYR A 64 -5.01 2.93 0.29
CA TYR A 64 -4.95 3.25 -1.14
C TYR A 64 -3.76 2.54 -1.77
N SER A 65 -3.87 2.22 -3.06
CA SER A 65 -2.76 1.69 -3.85
C SER A 65 -2.76 2.36 -5.22
N PHE A 66 -1.59 2.79 -5.65
CA PHE A 66 -1.36 3.30 -7.01
C PHE A 66 0.00 2.79 -7.47
N TYR A 67 0.05 2.09 -8.61
CA TYR A 67 1.26 1.47 -9.14
C TYR A 67 1.96 0.56 -8.10
N ARG A 68 1.19 -0.19 -7.31
CA ARG A 68 1.67 -1.03 -6.18
C ARG A 68 2.37 -0.26 -5.05
N HIS A 69 2.31 1.07 -5.03
CA HIS A 69 2.67 1.87 -3.86
C HIS A 69 1.44 2.00 -2.96
N VAL A 70 1.52 1.44 -1.77
CA VAL A 70 0.45 1.44 -0.80
C VAL A 70 0.55 2.66 0.11
N PHE A 71 -0.59 3.30 0.37
CA PHE A 71 -0.73 4.39 1.33
C PHE A 71 -1.70 3.95 2.41
N LEU A 72 -1.26 4.05 3.66
CA LEU A 72 -2.10 3.84 4.84
C LEU A 72 -2.36 5.21 5.44
N VAL A 73 -3.61 5.66 5.45
CA VAL A 73 -3.97 7.02 5.88
C VAL A 73 -5.04 6.94 6.95
N GLY A 74 -4.85 7.62 8.08
CA GLY A 74 -5.87 7.64 9.12
C GLY A 74 -5.31 7.80 10.53
N GLU A 75 -6.14 7.56 11.52
CA GLU A 75 -5.74 7.55 12.93
C GLU A 75 -5.44 6.11 13.33
N VAL A 76 -4.20 5.83 13.75
CA VAL A 76 -3.75 4.52 14.22
C VAL A 76 -2.96 4.70 15.51
N PRO A 77 -3.34 4.02 16.61
CA PRO A 77 -2.59 4.03 17.87
C PRO A 77 -1.11 3.68 17.66
N ALA A 78 -0.21 4.37 18.35
CA ALA A 78 1.23 4.28 18.10
C ALA A 78 1.79 2.84 18.24
N ASP A 79 1.27 2.07 19.18
CA ASP A 79 1.58 0.66 19.41
C ASP A 79 1.08 -0.26 18.26
N MET A 80 0.08 0.17 17.51
CA MET A 80 -0.51 -0.58 16.39
C MET A 80 0.04 -0.18 15.01
N GLN A 81 0.72 0.96 14.89
CA GLN A 81 1.28 1.44 13.61
C GLN A 81 2.27 0.44 13.00
N GLY A 82 3.14 -0.16 13.81
CA GLY A 82 4.10 -1.18 13.35
C GLY A 82 3.40 -2.44 12.85
N LYS A 83 2.29 -2.84 13.49
CA LYS A 83 1.47 -3.96 13.06
C LYS A 83 0.78 -3.68 11.72
N ALA A 84 0.19 -2.49 11.56
CA ALA A 84 -0.44 -2.10 10.30
C ALA A 84 0.54 -2.13 9.12
N LEU A 85 1.77 -1.64 9.33
CA LEU A 85 2.84 -1.70 8.33
C LEU A 85 3.24 -3.14 8.01
N THR A 86 3.35 -4.00 9.03
CA THR A 86 3.68 -5.41 8.85
C THR A 86 2.60 -6.12 8.02
N ILE A 87 1.33 -5.85 8.32
CA ILE A 87 0.18 -6.42 7.59
C ILE A 87 0.22 -6.03 6.12
N ALA A 88 0.41 -4.74 5.81
CA ALA A 88 0.48 -4.26 4.43
C ALA A 88 1.65 -4.88 3.65
N ARG A 89 2.82 -5.04 4.28
CA ARG A 89 4.02 -5.61 3.65
C ARG A 89 3.86 -7.09 3.25
N ARG A 90 2.96 -7.86 3.90
CA ARG A 90 2.68 -9.27 3.53
C ARG A 90 2.21 -9.43 2.09
N TYR A 91 1.64 -8.38 1.50
CA TYR A 91 1.12 -8.39 0.13
C TYR A 91 2.15 -7.91 -0.92
N ASN A 92 3.42 -7.80 -0.52
CA ASN A 92 4.56 -7.48 -1.36
C ASN A 92 4.41 -6.21 -2.24
N PRO A 93 3.94 -5.08 -1.69
CA PRO A 93 3.87 -3.82 -2.43
C PRO A 93 5.28 -3.28 -2.74
N ILE A 94 5.40 -2.38 -3.72
CA ILE A 94 6.67 -1.70 -4.02
C ILE A 94 7.09 -0.81 -2.84
N SER A 95 6.12 -0.15 -2.21
CA SER A 95 6.35 0.63 -0.99
C SER A 95 5.10 0.67 -0.12
N VAL A 96 5.27 0.93 1.17
CA VAL A 96 4.18 1.26 2.09
C VAL A 96 4.47 2.61 2.74
N THR A 97 3.63 3.60 2.48
CA THR A 97 3.74 4.95 3.01
C THR A 97 2.62 5.20 4.03
N PRO A 98 2.93 5.29 5.33
CA PRO A 98 1.94 5.67 6.33
C PRO A 98 1.75 7.20 6.39
N HIS A 99 0.52 7.63 6.63
CA HIS A 99 0.15 8.99 7.02
C HIS A 99 -0.79 8.93 8.22
N TRP A 100 -0.21 9.04 9.42
CA TRP A 100 -0.96 8.96 10.67
C TRP A 100 -1.38 10.34 11.14
N PHE A 101 -2.68 10.52 11.29
CA PHE A 101 -3.21 11.70 11.96
C PHE A 101 -3.04 11.54 13.46
N THR A 102 -2.59 12.61 14.12
CA THR A 102 -2.78 12.77 15.56
C THR A 102 -4.27 12.97 15.84
N PRO A 103 -4.84 12.36 16.90
CA PRO A 103 -6.22 12.60 17.27
C PRO A 103 -6.55 14.08 17.31
N ALA A 104 -7.68 14.46 16.73
CA ALA A 104 -8.12 15.84 16.74
C ALA A 104 -8.39 16.30 18.18
N THR A 105 -7.90 17.48 18.56
CA THR A 105 -8.14 18.09 19.89
C THR A 105 -9.50 18.78 19.99
N SER A 106 -10.29 18.78 18.91
CA SER A 106 -11.59 19.45 18.80
C SER A 106 -12.51 18.65 17.86
N ASP A 107 -13.81 18.72 18.13
CA ASP A 107 -14.87 18.25 17.24
C ASP A 107 -14.92 19.10 15.97
N SER A 108 -14.00 18.83 15.04
CA SER A 108 -14.03 19.41 13.72
C SER A 108 -15.08 18.68 12.90
N ASN A 109 -15.99 19.42 12.26
CA ASN A 109 -16.94 18.83 11.32
C ASN A 109 -16.23 18.47 10.01
N ASN A 110 -15.43 17.38 10.05
CA ASN A 110 -14.63 16.88 8.95
C ASN A 110 -15.49 16.61 7.72
N MET A 111 -16.74 16.15 7.92
CA MET A 111 -17.68 15.89 6.83
C MET A 111 -18.01 17.17 6.05
N MET A 112 -18.28 18.28 6.74
CA MET A 112 -18.55 19.55 6.06
C MET A 112 -17.30 20.11 5.36
N LEU A 113 -16.13 19.97 5.98
CA LEU A 113 -14.87 20.38 5.33
C LEU A 113 -14.57 19.52 4.09
N ALA A 114 -14.75 18.20 4.19
CA ALA A 114 -14.58 17.28 3.07
C ALA A 114 -15.55 17.59 1.92
N ALA A 115 -16.81 17.92 2.22
CA ALA A 115 -17.78 18.31 1.21
C ALA A 115 -17.37 19.61 0.48
N ARG A 116 -16.89 20.61 1.21
CA ARG A 116 -16.39 21.86 0.61
C ARG A 116 -15.15 21.62 -0.23
N LEU A 117 -14.18 20.87 0.29
CA LEU A 117 -12.98 20.46 -0.43
C LEU A 117 -13.36 19.76 -1.73
N ARG A 118 -14.28 18.79 -1.67
CA ARG A 118 -14.73 18.05 -2.86
C ARG A 118 -15.38 18.98 -3.88
N LYS A 119 -16.22 19.91 -3.44
CA LYS A 119 -16.87 20.92 -4.29
C LYS A 119 -15.82 21.79 -5.00
N ASP A 120 -14.84 22.30 -4.27
CA ASP A 120 -13.83 23.21 -4.82
C ASP A 120 -12.90 22.48 -5.80
N LEU A 121 -12.52 21.22 -5.52
CA LEU A 121 -11.79 20.39 -6.47
C LEU A 121 -12.61 20.12 -7.75
N ILE A 122 -13.91 19.86 -7.65
CA ILE A 122 -14.80 19.68 -8.82
C ILE A 122 -14.91 20.97 -9.64
N GLY A 123 -15.00 22.13 -8.97
CA GLY A 123 -15.14 23.43 -9.62
C GLY A 123 -13.84 23.97 -10.24
N THR A 124 -12.70 23.37 -9.92
CA THR A 124 -11.39 23.84 -10.39
C THR A 124 -11.17 23.43 -11.85
N LYS A 125 -11.18 24.40 -12.76
CA LYS A 125 -10.92 24.17 -14.19
C LYS A 125 -9.51 23.62 -14.41
N GLY A 126 -9.40 22.59 -15.26
CA GLY A 126 -8.13 21.92 -15.53
C GLY A 126 -7.77 20.83 -14.53
N LEU A 127 -8.62 20.58 -13.53
CA LEU A 127 -8.45 19.52 -12.55
C LEU A 127 -9.47 18.40 -12.78
N SER A 128 -9.01 17.18 -12.97
CA SER A 128 -9.86 15.99 -12.99
C SER A 128 -10.05 15.46 -11.58
N SER A 129 -10.95 16.09 -10.83
CA SER A 129 -11.21 15.73 -9.44
C SER A 129 -11.68 14.29 -9.22
N SER A 130 -12.11 13.56 -10.26
CA SER A 130 -12.43 12.12 -10.19
C SER A 130 -11.19 11.23 -10.01
N ARG A 131 -9.99 11.73 -10.33
CA ARG A 131 -8.72 11.01 -10.16
C ARG A 131 -8.04 11.30 -8.83
N ILE A 132 -8.69 12.07 -7.96
CA ILE A 132 -8.12 12.55 -6.71
C ILE A 132 -9.02 12.09 -5.56
N ASP A 133 -8.46 11.23 -4.72
CA ASP A 133 -9.01 10.87 -3.43
C ASP A 133 -8.54 11.87 -2.38
N THR A 134 -9.38 12.10 -1.37
CA THR A 134 -9.11 13.05 -0.29
C THR A 134 -9.42 12.45 1.06
N GLU A 135 -8.48 12.56 1.99
CA GLU A 135 -8.71 12.28 3.41
C GLU A 135 -8.63 13.59 4.20
N VAL A 136 -9.57 13.79 5.11
CA VAL A 136 -9.70 15.06 5.87
C VAL A 136 -9.79 14.77 7.36
N ASN A 137 -8.88 15.38 8.12
CA ASN A 137 -8.83 15.24 9.57
C ASN A 137 -8.49 16.57 10.24
N ALA A 138 -9.48 17.21 10.87
CA ALA A 138 -9.33 18.45 11.62
C ALA A 138 -8.55 19.55 10.88
N GLY A 139 -8.94 19.83 9.64
CA GLY A 139 -8.29 20.83 8.79
C GLY A 139 -7.07 20.30 8.01
N ARG A 140 -6.53 19.15 8.37
CA ARG A 140 -5.43 18.50 7.64
C ARG A 140 -5.99 17.68 6.49
N VAL A 141 -5.52 17.95 5.29
CA VAL A 141 -5.96 17.27 4.07
C VAL A 141 -4.83 16.44 3.50
N VAL A 142 -5.16 15.22 3.07
CA VAL A 142 -4.28 14.37 2.28
C VAL A 142 -4.89 14.18 0.90
N LEU A 143 -4.12 14.47 -0.15
CA LEU A 143 -4.51 14.23 -1.54
C LEU A 143 -3.80 12.99 -2.06
N LEU A 144 -4.56 12.02 -2.60
CA LEU A 144 -4.03 10.79 -3.20
C LEU A 144 -4.61 10.59 -4.60
N GLY A 145 -3.94 9.79 -5.44
CA GLY A 145 -4.38 9.52 -6.80
C GLY A 145 -3.30 9.75 -7.85
N VAL A 146 -3.71 9.64 -9.12
CA VAL A 146 -2.83 9.82 -10.29
C VAL A 146 -3.32 10.99 -11.12
N VAL A 147 -2.51 12.05 -11.20
CA VAL A 147 -2.81 13.26 -11.98
C VAL A 147 -1.96 13.30 -13.23
N LYS A 148 -2.48 13.90 -14.30
CA LYS A 148 -1.90 13.89 -15.64
C LYS A 148 -0.45 14.38 -15.67
N ASP A 149 -0.16 15.47 -14.98
CA ASP A 149 1.12 16.16 -15.00
C ASP A 149 1.35 16.98 -13.72
N ASP A 150 2.55 17.53 -13.57
CA ASP A 150 2.90 18.36 -12.42
C ASP A 150 2.05 19.63 -12.32
N ALA A 151 1.56 20.17 -13.44
CA ALA A 151 0.69 21.34 -13.41
C ALA A 151 -0.65 21.02 -12.76
N GLU A 152 -1.27 19.89 -13.13
CA GLU A 152 -2.49 19.39 -12.47
C GLU A 152 -2.24 19.07 -11.00
N LYS A 153 -1.08 18.49 -10.65
CA LYS A 153 -0.69 18.24 -9.25
C LYS A 153 -0.64 19.53 -8.43
N GLN A 154 0.04 20.56 -8.92
CA GLN A 154 0.14 21.83 -8.21
C GLN A 154 -1.21 22.53 -8.12
N LEU A 155 -2.03 22.44 -9.17
CA LEU A 155 -3.38 22.98 -9.17
C LEU A 155 -4.26 22.31 -8.10
N ALA A 156 -4.19 20.99 -7.95
CA ALA A 156 -4.89 20.26 -6.90
C ALA A 156 -4.51 20.73 -5.49
N ILE A 157 -3.20 20.90 -5.24
CA ILE A 157 -2.66 21.35 -3.95
C ILE A 157 -3.13 22.78 -3.66
N GLN A 158 -3.07 23.66 -4.65
CA GLN A 158 -3.50 25.05 -4.50
C GLN A 158 -5.01 25.15 -4.25
N ALA A 159 -5.82 24.41 -5.00
CA ALA A 159 -7.26 24.34 -4.80
C ALA A 159 -7.61 23.87 -3.38
N ALA A 160 -6.96 22.80 -2.90
CA ALA A 160 -7.19 22.29 -1.54
C ALA A 160 -6.77 23.31 -0.46
N ARG A 161 -5.64 24.01 -0.63
CA ARG A 161 -5.18 25.04 0.31
C ARG A 161 -6.10 26.25 0.37
N GLY A 162 -6.81 26.56 -0.73
CA GLY A 162 -7.75 27.67 -0.79
C GLY A 162 -9.06 27.45 -0.04
N VAL A 163 -9.36 26.21 0.38
CA VAL A 163 -10.61 25.86 1.04
C VAL A 163 -10.64 26.40 2.47
N PRO A 164 -11.66 27.20 2.87
CA PRO A 164 -11.78 27.68 4.23
C PRO A 164 -11.87 26.55 5.26
N GLY A 165 -10.96 26.58 6.24
CA GLY A 165 -10.83 25.56 7.29
C GLY A 165 -9.73 24.52 7.04
N VAL A 166 -9.11 24.52 5.86
CA VAL A 166 -7.89 23.73 5.62
C VAL A 166 -6.70 24.42 6.29
N THR A 167 -5.99 23.67 7.12
CA THR A 167 -4.81 24.13 7.88
C THR A 167 -3.52 23.57 7.32
N SER A 168 -3.56 22.38 6.71
CA SER A 168 -2.43 21.82 6.00
C SER A 168 -2.87 20.90 4.87
N VAL A 169 -2.02 20.76 3.85
CA VAL A 169 -2.23 19.86 2.71
C VAL A 169 -0.97 19.03 2.51
N THR A 170 -1.10 17.71 2.60
CA THR A 170 -0.08 16.73 2.23
C THR A 170 -0.48 16.09 0.91
N SER A 171 0.45 15.99 -0.04
CA SER A 171 0.17 15.42 -1.37
C SER A 171 0.98 14.15 -1.58
N TYR A 172 0.26 13.06 -1.84
CA TYR A 172 0.79 11.81 -2.37
C TYR A 172 0.34 11.58 -3.83
N LEU A 173 0.00 12.66 -4.54
CA LEU A 173 -0.39 12.59 -5.94
C LEU A 173 0.80 12.13 -6.80
N MET A 174 0.53 11.09 -7.60
CA MET A 174 1.48 10.51 -8.54
C MET A 174 1.25 11.00 -9.95
N LEU A 175 2.29 10.87 -10.76
CA LEU A 175 2.22 11.07 -12.20
C LEU A 175 2.07 9.71 -12.91
N PRO A 176 1.48 9.69 -14.11
CA PRO A 176 1.46 8.52 -14.96
C PRO A 176 2.86 7.95 -15.15
N GLN A 177 3.00 6.66 -14.91
CA GLN A 177 4.22 5.93 -15.24
C GLN A 177 4.29 5.79 -16.76
N LYS A 178 5.41 6.20 -17.38
CA LYS A 178 5.64 5.93 -18.80
C LYS A 178 5.79 4.41 -18.97
N LEU A 179 5.05 3.86 -19.93
CA LEU A 179 5.07 2.44 -20.31
C LEU A 179 6.54 2.04 -20.61
N GLY A 180 7.16 1.31 -19.69
CA GLY A 180 8.59 0.97 -19.73
C GLY A 180 9.24 0.86 -18.34
N GLN A 181 8.66 1.48 -17.31
CA GLN A 181 9.20 1.40 -15.94
C GLN A 181 8.57 0.30 -15.06
N LEU A 182 7.51 -0.38 -15.52
CA LEU A 182 6.81 -1.43 -14.77
C LEU A 182 7.23 -2.87 -15.13
N GLY A 183 8.26 -3.09 -15.95
CA GLY A 183 8.72 -4.46 -16.21
C GLY A 183 9.98 -4.59 -17.06
N THR A 184 11.13 -4.76 -16.41
CA THR A 184 12.24 -5.60 -16.87
C THR A 184 12.90 -6.27 -15.66
N GLY A 185 12.15 -7.16 -15.02
CA GLY A 185 12.63 -8.11 -14.03
C GLY A 185 12.47 -9.56 -14.50
N THR A 186 12.52 -9.78 -15.82
CA THR A 186 12.52 -11.12 -16.40
C THR A 186 13.92 -11.39 -16.90
N THR A 187 14.58 -12.36 -16.28
CA THR A 187 15.85 -12.95 -16.71
C THR A 187 15.80 -13.23 -18.21
N GLU A 188 16.52 -12.45 -19.01
CA GLU A 188 16.85 -12.84 -20.38
C GLU A 188 17.94 -13.91 -20.28
N GLN A 189 17.50 -15.15 -20.12
CA GLN A 189 18.32 -16.32 -20.39
C GLN A 189 18.48 -16.41 -21.91
N HIS A 190 19.65 -15.97 -22.33
CA HIS A 190 20.16 -16.02 -23.68
C HIS A 190 20.42 -17.49 -24.03
N ASP A 191 19.51 -18.15 -24.74
CA ASP A 191 19.80 -19.43 -25.40
C ASP A 191 19.18 -19.43 -26.80
N GLY A 192 20.06 -19.30 -27.79
CA GLY A 192 19.74 -19.17 -29.19
C GLY A 192 19.21 -20.48 -29.80
N ALA A 193 18.29 -20.32 -30.75
CA ALA A 193 17.85 -21.38 -31.63
C ALA A 193 18.94 -21.73 -32.66
N GLY A 194 19.29 -23.01 -32.76
CA GLY A 194 20.11 -23.60 -33.83
C GLY A 194 19.75 -25.08 -33.99
N LEU A 195 19.42 -25.47 -35.23
CA LEU A 195 18.65 -26.64 -35.64
C LEU A 195 19.46 -27.94 -35.79
N ALA A 196 18.79 -29.05 -35.50
CA ALA A 196 18.74 -30.37 -36.15
C ALA A 196 20.02 -31.12 -36.61
N GLY A 197 20.08 -32.41 -36.25
CA GLY A 197 20.89 -33.45 -36.92
C GLY A 197 20.69 -34.84 -36.28
N ASP A 198 19.98 -35.74 -36.98
CA ASP A 198 19.73 -37.16 -36.67
C ASP A 198 21.01 -38.04 -36.62
N GLY A 199 20.96 -39.15 -35.87
CA GLY A 199 21.98 -40.21 -35.94
C GLY A 199 21.78 -41.36 -34.94
N ALA A 200 21.67 -42.59 -35.44
CA ALA A 200 21.13 -43.78 -34.80
C ALA A 200 22.14 -44.70 -34.05
N THR A 201 21.59 -45.63 -33.23
CA THR A 201 22.09 -46.99 -32.82
C THR A 201 23.36 -47.10 -31.95
N ALA A 202 23.63 -48.10 -31.10
CA ALA A 202 22.93 -49.21 -30.41
C ALA A 202 24.00 -49.91 -29.49
N ASP A 203 23.56 -50.74 -28.53
CA ASP A 203 24.32 -51.79 -27.80
C ASP A 203 25.32 -51.30 -26.70
N GLY A 204 25.55 -51.89 -25.53
CA GLY A 204 25.17 -53.13 -24.82
C GLY A 204 26.23 -53.40 -23.73
N GLY A 205 25.88 -53.96 -22.56
CA GLY A 205 26.83 -54.72 -21.72
C GLY A 205 27.31 -54.15 -20.36
N ALA A 206 26.66 -54.65 -19.29
CA ALA A 206 27.15 -55.14 -17.99
C ALA A 206 28.46 -54.65 -17.30
N GLY A 207 28.32 -54.41 -15.99
CA GLY A 207 29.21 -55.01 -14.97
C GLY A 207 29.91 -54.06 -13.99
N GLY A 208 29.80 -54.35 -12.68
CA GLY A 208 30.90 -54.08 -11.73
C GLY A 208 30.56 -53.29 -10.45
N MET A 209 30.22 -54.02 -9.39
CA MET A 209 30.44 -53.67 -7.98
C MET A 209 31.89 -53.18 -7.73
N ASN A 210 32.12 -52.21 -6.84
CA ASN A 210 32.73 -52.49 -5.51
C ASN A 210 32.92 -51.24 -4.59
N THR A 211 32.54 -51.43 -3.32
CA THR A 211 33.20 -51.04 -2.05
C THR A 211 33.52 -49.58 -1.68
N THR A 212 32.79 -49.11 -0.65
CA THR A 212 33.25 -48.38 0.55
C THR A 212 34.45 -49.09 1.25
N PRO A 213 35.30 -48.43 2.08
CA PRO A 213 34.83 -47.81 3.34
C PRO A 213 35.59 -46.58 3.90
N ALA A 214 34.84 -45.88 4.78
CA ALA A 214 35.21 -45.28 6.08
C ALA A 214 36.57 -44.59 6.29
N SER A 215 36.53 -43.38 6.87
CA SER A 215 36.80 -43.15 8.31
C SER A 215 36.76 -41.66 8.66
N SER A 216 35.90 -41.26 9.61
CA SER A 216 36.09 -40.07 10.45
C SER A 216 37.09 -40.41 11.57
N PRO A 217 37.72 -39.43 12.27
CA PRO A 217 37.05 -38.93 13.48
C PRO A 217 37.29 -37.44 13.83
N SER A 218 36.50 -37.06 14.83
CA SER A 218 36.32 -35.82 15.59
C SER A 218 37.54 -35.18 16.29
N SER A 219 37.44 -33.87 16.52
CA SER A 219 37.81 -33.16 17.77
C SER A 219 37.00 -31.83 17.78
N SER A 220 36.17 -31.43 18.75
CA SER A 220 36.25 -31.24 20.21
C SER A 220 37.11 -30.05 20.66
N GLY A 221 36.49 -29.07 21.34
CA GLY A 221 37.12 -28.08 22.22
C GLY A 221 36.58 -26.66 22.00
N SER A 222 35.68 -26.16 22.87
CA SER A 222 35.96 -25.30 24.05
C SER A 222 36.03 -23.80 23.68
N ALA A 223 35.68 -22.79 24.47
CA ALA A 223 34.90 -22.56 25.69
C ALA A 223 34.97 -21.04 25.96
N SER A 224 34.05 -20.49 26.76
CA SER A 224 34.14 -19.21 27.53
C SER A 224 34.16 -17.88 26.73
N GLY A 225 33.63 -16.75 27.21
CA GLY A 225 33.12 -16.37 28.53
C GLY A 225 32.41 -15.01 28.43
N GLY A 226 31.61 -14.68 29.45
CA GLY A 226 30.78 -13.47 29.49
C GLY A 226 31.51 -12.21 29.95
N SER A 227 30.79 -11.09 29.91
CA SER A 227 31.05 -9.95 30.79
C SER A 227 29.80 -9.11 30.99
N SER A 228 29.46 -8.97 32.28
CA SER A 228 28.47 -8.08 32.89
C SER A 228 29.03 -6.67 33.07
N GLY A 229 28.18 -5.64 32.98
CA GLY A 229 28.53 -4.29 33.45
C GLY A 229 27.29 -3.43 33.60
N GLY A 230 26.79 -3.30 34.83
CA GLY A 230 25.84 -2.28 35.26
C GLY A 230 26.53 -1.06 35.87
N LEU A 231 25.74 -0.23 36.56
CA LEU A 231 25.99 1.06 37.27
C LEU A 231 25.29 2.22 36.53
N ASP A 232 24.11 2.70 36.92
CA ASP A 232 23.70 3.33 38.21
C ASP A 232 24.45 4.63 38.49
N SER A 233 23.75 5.76 38.38
CA SER A 233 24.13 7.04 39.01
C SER A 233 22.89 7.90 39.20
N LYS A 234 22.57 8.10 40.47
CA LYS A 234 21.64 9.08 41.02
C LYS A 234 22.32 10.45 41.21
N ASP A 235 21.45 11.44 41.40
CA ASP A 235 21.57 12.63 42.25
C ASP A 235 22.15 13.97 41.70
N LEU A 236 21.21 14.91 41.58
CA LEU A 236 21.16 16.28 42.17
C LEU A 236 22.01 17.40 41.54
N PRO A 237 21.69 18.69 41.79
CA PRO A 237 20.65 19.27 42.68
C PRO A 237 19.34 19.71 42.03
#